data_AF-A2C3D4-F1
#
_entry.id   AF-A2C3D4-F1
#
_cell.length_a   1.000
_cell.length_b   1.000
_cell.length_c   1.000
_cell.angle_alpha   90.00
_cell.angle_beta   90.00
_cell.angle_gamma   90.00
#
_symmetry.space_group_name_H-M   'P 1'
#
loop_
_entity.id
_entity.type
_entity.pdbx_description
1 polymer ?
#
loop_
_entity_poly.entity_id
_entity_poly.type
_entity_poly.pdbx_seq_one_letter_code
_entity_poly.pdbx_strand_id
1 'polypeptide(L)' 'MKSAWDLNKLLPSSKLYVIDNAGHSMKEIGIPKKLIDLKNELANSSTNL' A
#
# COMPACT_ATOMS: atom_id res chain seq x y z
N MET A 1 12.24 17.86 -2.59
CA MET A 1 11.37 16.94 -1.82
C MET A 1 11.49 15.56 -2.47
N LYS A 2 11.79 14.50 -1.72
CA LYS A 2 11.80 13.12 -2.26
C LYS A 2 10.36 12.58 -2.17
N SER A 3 9.82 12.12 -3.29
CA SER A 3 8.46 11.59 -3.36
C SER A 3 8.41 10.11 -2.96
N ALA A 4 7.22 9.58 -2.68
CA ALA A 4 7.03 8.13 -2.51
C ALA A 4 7.42 7.34 -3.77
N TRP A 5 7.32 7.96 -4.95
CA TRP A 5 7.79 7.40 -6.23
C TRP A 5 9.31 7.23 -6.26
N ASP A 6 10.05 8.24 -5.79
CA ASP A 6 11.51 8.16 -5.70
C ASP A 6 11.94 7.07 -4.70
N LEU A 7 11.22 6.91 -3.59
CA LEU A 7 11.48 5.85 -2.62
C LEU A 7 11.24 4.45 -3.22
N ASN A 8 10.13 4.26 -3.95
CA ASN A 8 9.82 2.98 -4.58
C ASN A 8 10.89 2.56 -5.60
N LYS A 9 11.49 3.51 -6.33
CA LYS A 9 12.64 3.25 -7.22
C LYS A 9 13.89 2.77 -6.47
N LEU A 10 14.11 3.27 -5.26
CA LEU A 10 15.27 2.92 -4.43
C LEU A 10 15.06 1.60 -3.67
N LEU A 11 13.82 1.18 -3.46
CA LEU A 11 13.46 -0.04 -2.72
C LEU A 11 12.65 -0.99 -3.62
N PRO A 12 13.32 -1.78 -4.49
CA PRO A 12 12.64 -2.60 -5.51
C PRO A 12 11.82 -3.76 -4.95
N SER A 13 12.05 -4.15 -3.69
CA SER A 13 11.22 -5.13 -2.98
C SER A 13 9.92 -4.54 -2.41
N SER A 14 9.77 -3.22 -2.45
CA SER A 14 8.54 -2.53 -2.05
C SER A 14 7.56 -2.42 -3.22
N LYS A 15 6.27 -2.30 -2.88
CA LYS A 15 5.22 -2.05 -3.84
C LYS A 15 4.49 -0.76 -3.48
N LEU A 16 4.49 0.20 -4.40
CA LEU A 16 3.78 1.46 -4.25
C LEU A 16 2.32 1.33 -4.72
N TYR A 17 1.39 1.81 -3.88
CA TYR A 17 -0.02 1.97 -4.23
C TYR A 17 -0.40 3.45 -4.12
N VAL A 18 -0.98 3.99 -5.20
CA VAL A 18 -1.55 5.35 -5.22
C VAL A 18 -3.03 5.25 -4.91
N ILE A 19 -3.51 6.05 -3.95
CA ILE A 19 -4.92 6.11 -3.56
C ILE A 19 -5.47 7.44 -4.05
N ASP A 20 -6.37 7.38 -5.02
CA ASP A 20 -7.04 8.57 -5.55
C ASP A 20 -7.92 9.21 -4.45
N ASN A 21 -8.04 10.54 -4.49
CA ASN A 21 -8.85 11.33 -3.56
C ASN A 21 -8.49 11.15 -2.08
N ALA A 22 -7.23 10.85 -1.76
CA ALA A 22 -6.73 10.79 -0.39
C ALA A 22 -5.71 11.90 -0.11
N GLY A 23 -5.90 12.61 1.01
CA GLY A 23 -4.96 13.58 1.56
C GLY A 23 -3.82 12.94 2.37
N HIS A 24 -3.23 13.72 3.28
CA HIS A 24 -2.09 13.26 4.10
C HIS A 24 -2.50 12.38 5.29
N SER A 25 -3.78 12.38 5.65
CA SER A 25 -4.28 11.63 6.80
C SER A 25 -4.31 10.14 6.50
N MET A 26 -3.78 9.31 7.39
CA MET A 26 -3.93 7.85 7.30
C MET A 26 -5.39 7.40 7.44
N LYS A 27 -6.28 8.28 7.93
CA LYS A 27 -7.70 7.99 8.11
C LYS A 27 -8.54 8.18 6.83
N GLU A 28 -7.94 8.65 5.74
CA GLU A 28 -8.62 8.76 4.43
C GLU A 28 -9.07 7.38 3.97
N ILE A 29 -10.38 7.18 3.76
CA ILE A 29 -11.05 5.88 3.63
C ILE A 29 -10.34 4.90 2.67
N GLY A 30 -9.77 5.38 1.57
CA GLY A 30 -9.06 4.54 0.61
C GLY A 30 -7.77 3.91 1.15
N ILE A 31 -7.06 4.58 2.07
CA ILE A 31 -5.82 4.10 2.67
C ILE A 31 -6.04 2.87 3.57
N PRO A 32 -6.87 2.91 4.64
CA PRO A 32 -7.10 1.76 5.49
C PRO A 32 -7.80 0.63 4.74
N LYS A 33 -8.68 0.94 3.78
CA LYS A 33 -9.28 -0.08 2.90
C LYS A 33 -8.20 -0.87 2.17
N LYS A 34 -7.28 -0.19 1.46
CA LYS A 34 -6.22 -0.89 0.72
C LYS A 34 -5.29 -1.68 1.62
N LEU A 35 -4.99 -1.18 2.83
CA LEU A 35 -4.18 -1.91 3.82
C LEU A 35 -4.87 -3.21 4.28
N ILE A 36 -6.17 -3.16 4.54
CA ILE A 36 -6.97 -4.35 4.92
C ILE A 36 -7.00 -5.36 3.76
N ASP A 37 -7.22 -4.89 2.53
CA ASP A 37 -7.23 -5.75 1.34
C ASP A 37 -5.89 -6.49 1.19
N LEU A 38 -4.76 -5.79 1.31
CA LEU A 38 -3.42 -6.38 1.24
C LEU A 38 -3.15 -7.38 2.36
N LYS A 39 -3.63 -7.09 3.57
CA LYS A 39 -3.54 -8.03 4.70
C LYS A 39 -4.31 -9.31 4.40
N ASN A 40 -5.51 -9.20 3.84
CA ASN A 40 -6.34 -10.36 3.49
C ASN A 40 -5.72 -11.16 2.34
N GLU A 41 -5.19 -10.50 1.30
CA GLU A 41 -4.44 -11.14 0.20
C GLU A 41 -3.26 -11.95 0.74
N LEU A 42 -2.48 -11.38 1.66
CA LEU A 42 -1.34 -12.06 2.29
C LEU A 42 -1.79 -13.28 3.11
N ALA A 43 -2.84 -13.12 3.93
CA ALA A 43 -3.39 -14.21 4.74
C ALA A 43 -3.86 -15.38 3.85
N ASN A 44 -4.61 -15.08 2.78
CA ASN A 44 -5.13 -16.10 1.87
C ASN A 44 -4.03 -16.79 1.04
N SER A 45 -2.96 -16.07 0.69
CA SER A 45 -1.81 -16.63 -0.01
C SER A 45 -1.02 -17.61 0.89
N SER A 46 -1.05 -17.38 2.21
CA SER A 46 -0.37 -18.23 3.20
C SER A 46 -1.14 -19.53 3.48
N THR A 47 -2.45 -19.59 3.19
CA THR A 47 -3.30 -20.78 3.41
C THR A 47 -3.21 -21.81 2.28
N ASN A 48 -2.55 -21.48 1.16
CA ASN A 48 -2.42 -22.36 -0.02
C ASN A 48 -1.02 -23.00 -0.15
N LEU A 49 -0.24 -23.02 0.94
CA LEU A 49 1.07 -23.68 1.08
C LEU A 49 0.96 -24.75 2.17
#